data_AF-A0A5J6XV46-F1
#
_entry.id   AF-A0A5J6XV46-F1
#
_cell.length_a   1.000
_cell.length_b   1.000
_cell.length_c   1.000
_cell.angle_alpha   90.00
_cell.angle_beta   90.00
_cell.angle_gamma   90.00
#
_symmetry.space_group_name_H-M   'P 1'
#
loop_
_entity.id
_entity.type
_entity.pdbx_description
1 polymer ?
#
loop_
_entity_poly.entity_id
_entity_poly.type
_entity_poly.pdbx_seq_one_letter_code
_entity_poly.pdbx_strand_id
1 'polypeptide(L)' 'MSENGYFAHTSPTYGSPFDMMKAFGITYVAAAENIAQGHRTAEAVMEGWMDSEGHRENILNPNYTDWL' A
#
# COMPACT_ATOMS: atom_id res chain seq x y z
N MET A 1 -6.44 -7.45 -6.50
CA MET A 1 -5.15 -8.07 -6.88
C MET A 1 -5.28 -9.58 -7.09
N SER A 2 -5.55 -10.37 -6.04
CA SER A 2 -5.62 -11.85 -6.14
C SER A 2 -6.63 -12.37 -7.17
N GLU A 3 -7.89 -11.92 -7.11
CA GLU A 3 -8.96 -12.38 -8.01
C GLU A 3 -8.69 -12.05 -9.49
N ASN A 4 -8.08 -10.90 -9.75
CA ASN A 4 -7.78 -10.42 -11.11
C ASN A 4 -6.36 -10.79 -11.56
N GLY A 5 -5.62 -11.58 -10.78
CA GLY A 5 -4.31 -12.12 -11.17
C GLY A 5 -3.21 -11.10 -11.45
N TYR A 6 -3.14 -10.00 -10.69
CA TYR A 6 -2.11 -8.97 -10.86
C TYR A 6 -1.48 -8.53 -9.53
N PHE A 7 -0.26 -8.00 -9.60
CA PHE A 7 0.46 -7.39 -8.48
C PHE A 7 1.03 -6.04 -8.91
N ALA A 8 0.27 -4.97 -8.67
CA ALA A 8 0.61 -3.59 -9.01
C ALA A 8 -0.26 -2.61 -8.21
N HIS A 9 0.23 -1.39 -8.00
CA HIS A 9 -0.52 -0.31 -7.35
C HIS A 9 -1.76 0.13 -8.14
N THR A 10 -1.74 -0.01 -9.47
CA THR A 10 -2.90 0.35 -10.29
C THR A 10 -3.78 -0.86 -10.53
N SER A 11 -5.01 -0.80 -10.05
CA SER A 11 -6.06 -1.77 -10.34
C SER A 11 -6.58 -1.58 -11.77
N PRO A 12 -6.74 -2.67 -12.55
CA PRO A 12 -7.41 -2.61 -13.86
C PRO A 12 -8.90 -2.27 -13.76
N THR A 13 -9.50 -2.39 -12.57
CA THR A 13 -10.93 -2.12 -12.33
C THR A 13 -11.17 -0.78 -11.64
N TYR A 14 -10.31 -0.43 -10.69
CA TYR A 14 -10.54 0.69 -9.77
C TYR A 14 -9.53 1.84 -9.87
N GLY A 15 -8.52 1.73 -10.74
CA GLY A 15 -7.44 2.72 -10.82
C GLY A 15 -6.46 2.61 -9.65
N SER A 16 -5.85 3.72 -9.26
CA SER A 16 -4.92 3.77 -8.13
C SER A 16 -5.66 3.61 -6.78
N PRO A 17 -4.97 3.26 -5.68
CA PRO A 17 -5.55 3.30 -4.33
C PRO A 17 -6.14 4.67 -3.98
N PHE A 18 -5.61 5.75 -4.55
CA PHE A 18 -6.10 7.12 -4.37
C PHE A 18 -7.45 7.35 -5.06
N ASP A 19 -7.63 6.78 -6.26
CA ASP A 19 -8.91 6.80 -6.98
C ASP A 19 -9.97 6.03 -6.19
N MET A 20 -9.58 4.89 -5.61
CA MET A 20 -10.45 4.12 -4.72
C MET A 20 -10.85 4.93 -3.49
N MET A 21 -9.89 5.47 -2.73
CA MET A 21 -10.20 6.27 -1.53
C MET A 21 -11.16 7.41 -1.84
N LYS A 22 -10.94 8.11 -2.96
CA LYS A 22 -11.84 9.16 -3.43
C LYS A 22 -13.24 8.63 -3.77
N ALA A 23 -13.35 7.50 -4.47
CA ALA A 23 -14.63 6.90 -4.83
C ALA A 23 -15.44 6.45 -3.60
N PHE A 24 -14.77 6.04 -2.53
CA PHE A 24 -15.40 5.66 -1.25
C PHE A 24 -15.59 6.85 -0.29
N GLY A 25 -15.27 8.08 -0.70
CA GLY A 25 -15.47 9.28 0.11
C GLY A 25 -14.47 9.43 1.28
N ILE A 26 -13.32 8.76 1.20
CA ILE A 26 -12.23 8.90 2.18
C ILE A 26 -11.46 10.19 1.89
N THR A 27 -11.40 11.07 2.89
CA THR A 27 -10.64 12.32 2.82
C THR A 27 -9.31 12.19 3.52
N TYR A 28 -8.22 12.61 2.86
CA TYR A 28 -6.87 12.56 3.41
C TYR A 28 -6.02 13.74 2.89
N VAL A 29 -4.94 14.06 3.60
CA VAL A 29 -3.96 15.08 3.18
C VAL A 29 -2.73 14.44 2.52
N ALA A 30 -2.32 13.27 3.00
CA ALA A 30 -1.26 12.45 2.43
C ALA A 30 -1.65 10.97 2.57
N ALA A 31 -1.26 10.15 1.60
CA ALA A 31 -1.49 8.71 1.64
C ALA A 31 -0.42 7.98 0.83
N ALA A 32 -0.15 6.73 1.20
CA ALA A 32 0.74 5.83 0.49
C ALA A 32 0.27 4.38 0.60
N GLU A 33 0.79 3.52 -0.26
CA GLU A 33 0.48 2.09 -0.29
C GLU A 33 1.79 1.29 -0.34
N ASN A 34 1.91 0.31 0.54
CA ASN A 34 2.94 -0.74 0.45
C ASN A 34 2.24 -2.06 0.12
N ILE A 35 2.72 -2.77 -0.91
CA ILE A 35 2.21 -4.09 -1.30
C ILE A 35 3.33 -5.12 -1.25
N ALA A 36 2.99 -6.36 -0.88
CA ALA A 36 3.92 -7.48 -0.84
C ALA A 36 3.23 -8.77 -1.31
N GLN A 37 3.99 -9.67 -1.94
CA GLN A 37 3.52 -10.98 -2.37
C GLN A 37 4.63 -12.02 -2.16
N GLY A 38 4.25 -13.28 -1.88
CA GLY A 38 5.19 -14.42 -1.83
C GLY A 38 5.90 -14.65 -0.49
N HIS A 39 5.68 -13.79 0.51
CA HIS A 39 6.22 -13.95 1.85
C HIS A 39 5.39 -14.97 2.65
N ARG A 40 6.04 -15.71 3.56
CA ARG A 40 5.39 -16.76 4.36
C ARG A 40 4.78 -16.27 5.66
N THR A 41 5.27 -15.14 6.19
CA THR A 41 4.81 -14.56 7.45
C THR A 41 4.73 -13.04 7.34
N ALA A 42 3.99 -12.41 8.26
CA ALA A 42 3.89 -10.96 8.31
C ALA A 42 5.22 -10.31 8.70
N GLU A 43 6.01 -10.96 9.57
CA GLU A 43 7.34 -10.49 9.96
C GLU A 43 8.27 -10.42 8.75
N ALA A 44 8.23 -11.42 7.86
CA ALA A 44 9.02 -11.42 6.63
C ALA A 44 8.57 -10.31 5.65
N VAL A 45 7.27 -9.98 5.61
CA VAL A 45 6.77 -8.82 4.85
C VAL A 45 7.32 -7.52 5.42
N MET A 46 7.25 -7.35 6.74
CA MET A 46 7.71 -6.14 7.42
C MET A 46 9.22 -5.94 7.25
N GLU A 47 10.01 -7.00 7.39
CA GLU A 47 11.46 -6.97 7.12
C GLU A 47 11.73 -6.54 5.67
N GLY A 48 11.06 -7.16 4.70
CA GLY A 48 11.20 -6.80 3.28
C GLY A 48 10.82 -5.35 2.97
N TRP A 49 9.78 -4.80 3.62
CA TRP A 49 9.45 -3.38 3.49
C TRP A 49 10.47 -2.47 4.16
N MET A 50 10.98 -2.82 5.34
CA MET A 50 11.98 -2.00 6.04
C MET A 50 13.34 -1.98 5.33
N ASP A 51 13.70 -3.03 4.60
CA ASP A 51 14.93 -3.10 3.81
C ASP A 51 14.84 -2.35 2.48
N SER A 52 13.64 -2.00 2.04
CA SER A 52 13.38 -1.26 0.80
C SER A 52 13.18 0.23 1.09
N GLU A 53 14.00 1.10 0.50
CA GLU A 53 13.97 2.54 0.77
C GLU A 53 12.57 3.16 0.62
N GLY A 54 11.91 2.99 -0.52
CA GLY A 54 10.58 3.57 -0.75
C GLY A 54 9.49 3.01 0.18
N HIS A 55 9.50 1.71 0.48
CA HIS A 55 8.53 1.14 1.41
C HIS A 55 8.79 1.58 2.85
N ARG A 56 10.06 1.65 3.27
CA ARG A 56 10.47 2.16 4.58
C ARG A 56 10.14 3.63 4.74
N GLU A 57 10.34 4.45 3.72
CA GLU A 57 9.95 5.86 3.72
C GLU A 57 8.46 6.01 4.00
N ASN A 58 7.61 5.17 3.38
CA ASN A 58 6.18 5.17 3.68
C ASN A 58 5.90 4.82 5.15
N ILE A 59 6.55 3.79 5.70
CA ILE A 59 6.34 3.35 7.09
C ILE A 59 6.79 4.40 8.10
N LEU A 60 7.91 5.09 7.85
CA LEU A 60 8.52 6.04 8.79
C LEU A 60 8.04 7.48 8.61
N ASN A 61 7.16 7.75 7.64
CA ASN A 61 6.70 9.11 7.37
C ASN A 61 5.78 9.62 8.51
N PRO A 62 6.17 10.67 9.25
CA PRO A 62 5.38 11.17 10.38
C PRO A 62 4.12 11.91 9.95
N ASN A 63 3.92 12.16 8.65
CA ASN A 63 2.73 12.83 8.13
C ASN A 63 1.52 11.90 7.98
N TYR A 64 1.70 10.59 8.13
CA TYR A 64 0.59 9.63 8.13
C TYR A 64 0.05 9.46 9.55
N THR A 65 -1.27 9.65 9.68
CA THR A 65 -1.97 9.61 10.97
C THR A 65 -2.78 8.34 11.17
N ASP A 66 -3.02 7.58 10.11
CA ASP A 66 -3.90 6.41 10.08
C ASP A 66 -3.26 5.29 9.25
N TRP A 67 -3.41 4.05 9.70
CA TRP A 67 -2.89 2.85 9.04
C TRP A 67 -4.04 1.87 8.80
N LEU A 68 -4.14 1.34 7.57
CA LEU A 68 -5.17 0.41 7.12
C LEU A 68 -4.59 -0.98 6.83
#